data_AF-A0ABD3ZF78-F1
#
_entry.id   AF-A0ABD3ZF78-F1
#
_cell.length_a   1.000
_cell.length_b   1.000
_cell.length_c   1.000
_cell.angle_alpha   90.00
_cell.angle_beta   90.00
_cell.angle_gamma   90.00
#
_symmetry.space_group_name_H-M   'P 1'
#
loop_
_entity.id
_entity.type
_entity.pdbx_description
1 polymer ?
#
loop_
_entity_poly.entity_id
_entity_poly.type
_entity_poly.pdbx_seq_one_letter_code
_entity_poly.pdbx_strand_id
1 'polypeptide(L)'
;MRLFLRHMLSMKCHFISRRYALSRCLAIIEQQKNNEVYRMKKILTLCLSSLLLAGCASSEGQSPFKSYFSCDIPAASHYPIIESTSDLLVNMRKLGVDAERKNVVAAQWAQQTTDASEKAKIESCSSEIRQASIDIVQPQVSRVQSVTTGSAQLAALNDVHVKWLAYMNSITLKGTDASLAKAFNNAANNLDKM
;
A
#
# COMPACT_ATOMS: atom_id res chain seq x y z
N MET A 1 39.90 -15.85 -1.89
CA MET A 1 39.58 -15.50 -0.48
C MET A 1 38.90 -14.11 -0.34
N ARG A 2 37.85 -13.82 -1.14
CA ARG A 2 36.99 -12.62 -1.01
C ARG A 2 35.49 -12.94 -1.14
N LEU A 3 35.13 -14.23 -1.22
CA LEU A 3 33.75 -14.73 -1.29
C LEU A 3 33.17 -15.14 0.07
N PHE A 4 33.98 -15.24 1.13
CA PHE A 4 33.51 -15.58 2.48
C PHE A 4 32.97 -14.38 3.28
N LEU A 5 33.25 -13.14 2.86
CA LEU A 5 32.83 -11.94 3.60
C LEU A 5 31.42 -11.45 3.27
N ARG A 6 30.82 -11.86 2.13
CA ARG A 6 29.44 -11.46 1.77
C ARG A 6 28.36 -12.30 2.46
N HIS A 7 28.65 -13.55 2.82
CA HIS A 7 27.70 -14.37 3.59
C HIS A 7 27.58 -13.97 5.07
N MET A 8 28.64 -13.41 5.67
CA MET A 8 28.57 -12.94 7.06
C MET A 8 27.76 -11.65 7.26
N LEU A 9 27.52 -10.86 6.22
CA LEU A 9 26.70 -9.64 6.32
C LEU A 9 25.20 -9.91 6.18
N SER A 10 24.80 -10.98 5.48
CA SER A 10 23.39 -11.39 5.38
C SER A 10 22.86 -12.04 6.68
N MET A 11 23.73 -12.76 7.42
CA MET A 11 23.37 -13.33 8.73
C MET A 11 23.17 -12.28 9.84
N LYS A 12 23.72 -11.06 9.70
CA LYS A 12 23.55 -10.00 10.71
C LYS A 12 22.14 -9.38 10.71
N CYS A 13 21.45 -9.31 9.57
CA CYS A 13 20.07 -8.82 9.53
C CYS A 13 19.07 -9.79 10.18
N HIS A 14 19.31 -11.10 10.09
CA HIS A 14 18.45 -12.10 10.73
C HIS A 14 18.65 -12.19 12.26
N PHE A 15 19.84 -11.84 12.76
CA PHE A 15 20.09 -11.87 14.20
C PHE A 15 19.57 -10.62 14.93
N ILE A 16 19.55 -9.47 14.24
CA ILE A 16 19.02 -8.22 14.80
C ILE A 16 17.50 -8.34 14.97
N SER A 17 16.75 -8.79 13.97
CA SER A 17 15.28 -8.88 14.10
C SER A 17 14.82 -9.85 15.21
N ARG A 18 15.52 -10.98 15.40
CA ARG A 18 15.24 -11.93 16.49
C ARG A 18 15.56 -11.38 17.89
N ARG A 19 16.64 -10.62 18.07
CA ARG A 19 16.97 -10.00 19.37
C ARG A 19 15.99 -8.90 19.77
N TYR A 20 15.50 -8.09 18.82
CA TYR A 20 14.51 -7.06 19.12
C TYR A 20 13.13 -7.65 19.46
N ALA A 21 12.74 -8.76 18.83
CA ALA A 21 11.50 -9.47 19.16
C ALA A 21 11.56 -10.17 20.53
N LEU A 22 12.67 -10.82 20.87
CA LEU A 22 12.84 -11.47 22.18
C LEU A 22 12.95 -10.46 23.33
N SER A 23 13.63 -9.33 23.12
CA SER A 23 13.82 -8.28 24.13
C SER A 23 12.50 -7.56 24.48
N ARG A 24 11.62 -7.36 23.48
CA ARG A 24 10.25 -6.85 23.74
C ARG A 24 9.37 -7.86 24.47
N CYS A 25 9.57 -9.16 24.25
CA CYS A 25 8.85 -10.20 24.99
C CYS A 25 9.27 -10.24 26.47
N LEU A 26 10.57 -10.13 26.76
CA LEU A 26 11.08 -10.07 28.14
C LEU A 26 10.65 -8.80 28.88
N ALA A 27 10.67 -7.64 28.21
CA ALA A 27 10.24 -6.37 28.82
C ALA A 27 8.74 -6.33 29.20
N ILE A 28 7.89 -7.07 28.48
CA ILE A 28 6.46 -7.19 28.79
C ILE A 28 6.23 -8.14 29.98
N ILE A 29 7.05 -9.19 30.12
CA ILE A 29 6.99 -10.12 31.25
C ILE A 29 7.39 -9.42 32.56
N GLU A 30 8.41 -8.55 32.51
CA GLU A 30 8.92 -7.85 33.69
C GLU A 30 7.97 -6.73 34.19
N GLN A 31 7.15 -6.17 33.30
CA GLN A 31 6.12 -5.16 33.62
C GLN A 31 4.86 -5.73 34.32
N GLN A 32 4.72 -7.04 34.47
CA GLN A 32 3.49 -7.67 35.02
C GLN A 32 3.69 -8.34 36.39
N LYS A 33 4.83 -8.14 37.06
CA LYS A 33 5.08 -8.71 38.40
C LYS A 33 4.25 -8.06 39.53
N ASN A 34 3.55 -6.96 39.25
CA ASN A 34 2.71 -6.24 40.22
C ASN A 34 1.25 -6.18 39.76
N ASN A 35 0.55 -7.31 39.76
CA ASN A 35 -0.86 -7.35 40.16
C ASN A 35 -1.35 -8.78 40.20
N GLU A 36 -1.71 -9.19 41.40
CA GLU A 36 -2.11 -10.54 41.73
C GLU A 36 -3.43 -10.98 41.07
N VAL A 37 -3.40 -12.23 40.62
CA VAL A 37 -4.45 -13.27 40.79
C VAL A 37 -5.66 -13.29 39.84
N TYR A 38 -5.90 -12.33 38.94
CA TYR A 38 -7.12 -12.35 38.12
C TYR A 38 -6.94 -12.46 36.59
N ARG A 39 -6.17 -13.42 36.05
CA ARG A 39 -6.22 -13.70 34.59
C ARG A 39 -5.66 -15.03 34.05
N MET A 40 -5.57 -16.08 34.88
CA MET A 40 -4.96 -17.36 34.47
C MET A 40 -5.73 -18.18 33.39
N LYS A 41 -6.94 -17.78 32.96
CA LYS A 41 -7.70 -18.49 31.91
C LYS A 41 -7.62 -17.88 30.50
N LYS A 42 -7.05 -16.69 30.31
CA LYS A 42 -6.98 -16.03 28.98
C LYS A 42 -5.61 -16.09 28.32
N ILE A 43 -4.59 -16.62 29.01
CA ILE A 43 -3.20 -16.57 28.54
C ILE A 43 -2.77 -17.85 27.82
N LEU A 44 -3.43 -19.00 28.05
CA LEU A 44 -3.08 -20.22 27.31
C LEU A 44 -3.44 -20.15 25.81
N THR A 45 -4.33 -19.24 25.42
CA THR A 45 -4.80 -19.09 24.03
C THR A 45 -3.94 -18.13 23.19
N LEU A 46 -2.98 -17.42 23.79
CA LEU A 46 -2.19 -16.37 23.11
C LEU A 46 -0.79 -16.82 22.66
N CYS A 47 -0.32 -18.00 23.07
CA CYS A 47 0.98 -18.54 22.66
C CYS A 47 0.89 -19.65 21.59
N LEU A 48 -0.32 -20.11 21.22
CA LEU A 48 -0.51 -21.07 20.12
C LEU A 48 -0.62 -20.40 18.74
N SER A 49 -0.88 -19.10 18.68
CA SER A 49 -0.98 -18.33 17.42
C SER A 49 0.38 -17.86 16.88
N SER A 50 1.46 -17.97 17.67
CA SER A 50 2.83 -17.63 17.24
C SER A 50 3.59 -18.79 16.58
N LEU A 51 3.00 -20.00 16.53
CA LEU A 51 3.57 -21.17 15.82
C LEU A 51 2.98 -21.42 14.42
N LEU A 52 1.96 -20.67 13.99
CA LEU A 52 1.36 -20.83 12.65
C LEU A 52 1.96 -19.94 11.55
N LEU A 53 3.05 -19.19 11.83
CA LEU A 53 3.81 -18.44 10.81
C LEU A 53 5.17 -19.08 10.48
N ALA A 54 5.39 -20.36 10.83
CA ALA A 54 6.49 -21.14 10.30
C ALA A 54 6.06 -21.88 9.02
N GLY A 55 5.77 -21.11 7.98
CA GLY A 55 5.47 -21.64 6.65
C GLY A 55 5.94 -20.67 5.59
N CYS A 56 7.15 -20.91 5.07
CA CYS A 56 7.56 -20.62 3.68
C CYS A 56 8.96 -21.20 3.47
N ALA A 57 9.09 -22.53 3.57
CA ALA A 57 10.07 -23.23 2.76
C ALA A 57 9.51 -23.20 1.33
N SER A 58 10.15 -22.43 0.44
CA SER A 58 9.75 -22.39 -0.97
C SER A 58 9.99 -23.76 -1.58
N SER A 59 8.93 -24.51 -1.84
CA SER A 59 8.93 -25.44 -2.97
C SER A 59 9.23 -24.65 -4.24
N GLU A 60 9.96 -25.22 -5.20
CA GLU A 60 10.17 -24.67 -6.55
C GLU A 60 8.87 -24.59 -7.40
N GLY A 61 7.76 -24.22 -6.78
CA GLY A 61 6.47 -23.94 -7.40
C GLY A 61 6.22 -22.44 -7.38
N GLN A 62 5.83 -21.91 -8.54
CA GLN A 62 5.52 -20.50 -8.83
C GLN A 62 5.09 -19.65 -7.63
N SER A 63 5.71 -18.48 -7.48
CA SER A 63 5.25 -17.43 -6.57
C SER A 63 3.75 -17.17 -6.74
N PRO A 64 2.95 -17.12 -5.66
CA PRO A 64 1.54 -16.78 -5.76
C PRO A 64 1.36 -15.38 -6.40
N PHE A 65 2.31 -14.46 -6.17
CA PHE A 65 2.25 -13.11 -6.73
C PHE A 65 2.38 -13.08 -8.25
N LYS A 66 3.02 -14.09 -8.87
CA LYS A 66 3.03 -14.21 -10.33
C LYS A 66 1.62 -14.42 -10.88
N SER A 67 0.83 -15.28 -10.23
CA SER A 67 -0.55 -15.57 -10.65
C SER A 67 -1.53 -14.42 -10.37
N TYR A 68 -1.25 -13.60 -9.36
CA TYR A 68 -2.06 -12.43 -9.01
C TYR A 68 -1.63 -11.15 -9.73
N PHE A 69 -0.41 -11.12 -10.28
CA PHE A 69 0.07 -9.98 -11.04
C PHE A 69 -0.73 -9.87 -12.35
N SER A 70 -1.40 -8.74 -12.52
CA SER A 70 -2.10 -8.41 -13.76
C SER A 70 -1.72 -7.01 -14.20
N CYS A 71 -1.53 -6.86 -15.51
CA CYS A 71 -1.33 -5.57 -16.16
C CYS A 71 -2.60 -5.01 -16.80
N ASP A 72 -3.72 -5.16 -16.10
CA ASP A 72 -4.97 -4.53 -16.52
C ASP A 72 -4.89 -3.01 -16.28
N ILE A 73 -4.43 -2.28 -17.29
CA ILE A 73 -4.40 -0.82 -17.28
C ILE A 73 -5.84 -0.31 -17.33
N PRO A 74 -6.27 0.58 -16.40
CA PRO A 74 -7.61 1.12 -16.43
C PRO A 74 -7.83 1.92 -17.72
N ALA A 75 -8.92 1.64 -18.43
CA ALA A 75 -9.27 2.32 -19.66
C ALA A 75 -10.25 3.47 -19.38
N ALA A 76 -10.02 4.64 -20.00
CA ALA A 76 -10.89 5.80 -19.85
C ALA A 76 -12.33 5.55 -20.31
N SER A 77 -12.55 4.65 -21.28
CA SER A 77 -13.88 4.26 -21.76
C SER A 77 -14.76 3.59 -20.69
N HIS A 78 -14.17 3.09 -19.59
CA HIS A 78 -14.92 2.50 -18.47
C HIS A 78 -15.46 3.54 -17.48
N TYR A 79 -15.13 4.82 -17.66
CA TYR A 79 -15.52 5.90 -16.77
C TYR A 79 -16.43 6.87 -17.52
N PRO A 80 -17.70 7.05 -17.08
CA PRO A 80 -18.59 8.00 -17.71
C PRO A 80 -18.09 9.44 -17.49
N ILE A 81 -18.57 10.36 -18.33
CA ILE A 81 -18.42 11.79 -18.08
C ILE A 81 -19.24 12.13 -16.83
N ILE A 82 -18.61 12.83 -15.89
CA ILE A 82 -19.23 13.20 -14.62
C ILE A 82 -19.16 14.72 -14.39
N GLU A 83 -20.14 15.23 -13.66
CA GLU A 83 -20.22 16.63 -13.24
C GLU A 83 -20.39 16.77 -11.72
N SER A 84 -20.64 15.66 -11.01
CA SER A 84 -20.83 15.69 -9.57
C SER A 84 -19.51 15.50 -8.83
N THR A 85 -19.36 16.26 -7.73
CA THR A 85 -18.24 16.10 -6.80
C THR A 85 -18.22 14.70 -6.20
N SER A 86 -19.38 14.14 -5.84
CA SER A 86 -19.48 12.81 -5.24
C SER A 86 -18.95 11.71 -6.16
N ASP A 87 -19.32 11.73 -7.45
CA ASP A 87 -18.87 10.71 -8.41
C ASP A 87 -17.37 10.85 -8.67
N LEU A 88 -16.85 12.07 -8.69
CA LEU A 88 -15.43 12.33 -8.81
C LEU A 88 -14.66 11.73 -7.63
N LEU A 89 -15.12 11.98 -6.40
CA LEU A 89 -14.48 11.43 -5.20
C LEU A 89 -14.52 9.89 -5.19
N VAL A 90 -15.61 9.28 -5.66
CA VAL A 90 -15.71 7.82 -5.81
C VAL A 90 -14.66 7.31 -6.81
N ASN A 91 -14.56 7.93 -7.97
CA ASN A 91 -13.59 7.53 -9.00
C ASN A 91 -12.14 7.69 -8.52
N MET A 92 -11.81 8.83 -7.89
CA MET A 92 -10.49 9.10 -7.34
C MET A 92 -10.08 8.08 -6.28
N ARG A 93 -10.99 7.73 -5.35
CA ARG A 93 -10.73 6.70 -4.33
C ARG A 93 -10.55 5.32 -4.96
N LYS A 94 -11.45 4.93 -5.87
CA LYS A 94 -11.41 3.63 -6.54
C LYS A 94 -10.09 3.45 -7.31
N LEU A 95 -9.74 4.40 -8.16
CA LEU A 95 -8.51 4.36 -8.96
C LEU A 95 -7.26 4.35 -8.09
N GLY A 96 -7.22 5.14 -7.01
CA GLY A 96 -6.10 5.15 -6.08
C GLY A 96 -5.89 3.82 -5.36
N VAL A 97 -6.96 3.27 -4.78
CA VAL A 97 -6.91 1.98 -4.08
C VAL A 97 -6.57 0.83 -5.02
N ASP A 98 -7.14 0.82 -6.23
CA ASP A 98 -6.84 -0.20 -7.23
C ASP A 98 -5.38 -0.14 -7.70
N ALA A 99 -4.85 1.07 -7.96
CA ALA A 99 -3.45 1.27 -8.32
C ALA A 99 -2.51 0.82 -7.19
N GLU A 100 -2.80 1.20 -5.94
CA GLU A 100 -2.03 0.78 -4.77
C GLU A 100 -2.04 -0.74 -4.59
N ARG A 101 -3.22 -1.38 -4.67
CA ARG A 101 -3.35 -2.85 -4.55
C ARG A 101 -2.53 -3.57 -5.62
N LYS A 102 -2.64 -3.15 -6.87
CA LYS A 102 -1.88 -3.74 -7.99
C LYS A 102 -0.37 -3.53 -7.81
N ASN A 103 0.04 -2.34 -7.33
CA ASN A 103 1.44 -2.04 -7.02
C ASN A 103 1.99 -2.91 -5.88
N VAL A 104 1.20 -3.24 -4.85
CA VAL A 104 1.62 -4.18 -3.79
C VAL A 104 1.93 -5.56 -4.37
N VAL A 105 1.06 -6.09 -5.23
CA VAL A 105 1.29 -7.39 -5.88
C VAL A 105 2.51 -7.31 -6.81
N ALA A 106 2.63 -6.25 -7.60
CA ALA A 106 3.77 -5.98 -8.47
C ALA A 106 5.09 -5.94 -7.68
N ALA A 107 5.14 -5.21 -6.56
CA ALA A 107 6.32 -5.12 -5.71
C ALA A 107 6.76 -6.48 -5.15
N GLN A 108 5.80 -7.28 -4.67
CA GLN A 108 6.09 -8.63 -4.17
C GLN A 108 6.59 -9.55 -5.28
N TRP A 109 6.00 -9.46 -6.48
CA TRP A 109 6.44 -10.25 -7.62
C TRP A 109 7.84 -9.83 -8.11
N ALA A 110 8.11 -8.52 -8.17
CA ALA A 110 9.41 -7.98 -8.56
C ALA A 110 10.54 -8.40 -7.61
N GLN A 111 10.26 -8.54 -6.30
CA GLN A 111 11.25 -8.99 -5.31
C GLN A 111 11.62 -10.47 -5.49
N GLN A 112 10.70 -11.29 -5.99
CA GLN A 112 10.88 -12.74 -6.15
C GLN A 112 11.38 -13.15 -7.55
N THR A 113 11.19 -12.27 -8.52
CA THR A 113 11.68 -12.45 -9.89
C THR A 113 13.21 -12.27 -9.94
N THR A 114 13.91 -13.13 -10.66
CA THR A 114 15.35 -12.99 -10.94
C THR A 114 15.64 -12.49 -12.36
N ASP A 115 14.68 -12.63 -13.27
CA ASP A 115 14.73 -12.16 -14.65
C ASP A 115 14.61 -10.62 -14.73
N ALA A 116 15.60 -9.98 -15.35
CA ALA A 116 15.63 -8.53 -15.52
C ALA A 116 14.55 -8.00 -16.49
N SER A 117 14.23 -8.74 -17.55
CA SER A 117 13.17 -8.37 -18.50
C SER A 117 11.81 -8.39 -17.81
N GLU A 118 11.56 -9.42 -17.01
CA GLU A 118 10.32 -9.54 -16.26
C GLU A 118 10.19 -8.44 -15.18
N LYS A 119 11.28 -8.09 -14.48
CA LYS A 119 11.29 -6.93 -13.58
C LYS A 119 10.94 -5.62 -14.29
N ALA A 120 11.50 -5.39 -15.47
CA ALA A 120 11.22 -4.19 -16.25
C ALA A 120 9.74 -4.12 -16.67
N LYS A 121 9.13 -5.25 -17.04
CA LYS A 121 7.69 -5.32 -17.34
C LYS A 121 6.83 -4.99 -16.13
N ILE A 122 7.19 -5.52 -14.96
CA ILE A 122 6.47 -5.25 -13.70
C ILE A 122 6.52 -3.75 -13.35
N GLU A 123 7.70 -3.15 -13.48
CA GLU A 123 7.91 -1.72 -13.24
C GLU A 123 7.13 -0.85 -14.24
N SER A 124 7.22 -1.17 -15.54
CA SER A 124 6.46 -0.48 -16.59
C SER A 124 4.97 -0.52 -16.30
N CYS A 125 4.46 -1.73 -16.03
CA CYS A 125 3.05 -1.95 -15.74
C CYS A 125 2.55 -1.13 -14.55
N SER A 126 3.30 -1.12 -13.45
CA SER A 126 2.93 -0.36 -12.26
C SER A 126 2.91 1.15 -12.54
N SER A 127 3.83 1.65 -13.38
CA SER A 127 3.86 3.04 -13.80
C SER A 127 2.69 3.39 -14.73
N GLU A 128 2.36 2.51 -15.69
CA GLU A 128 1.26 2.68 -16.64
C GLU A 128 -0.10 2.71 -15.94
N ILE A 129 -0.34 1.82 -14.97
CA ILE A 129 -1.58 1.82 -14.18
C ILE A 129 -1.74 3.15 -13.41
N ARG A 130 -0.66 3.63 -12.79
CA ARG A 130 -0.66 4.92 -12.07
C ARG A 130 -0.97 6.06 -13.05
N GLN A 131 -0.27 6.11 -14.18
CA GLN A 131 -0.43 7.19 -15.16
C GLN A 131 -1.83 7.18 -15.77
N ALA A 132 -2.34 6.02 -16.20
CA ALA A 132 -3.69 5.90 -16.73
C ALA A 132 -4.75 6.34 -15.71
N SER A 133 -4.55 6.03 -14.43
CA SER A 133 -5.45 6.51 -13.36
C SER A 133 -5.48 8.04 -13.28
N ILE A 134 -4.31 8.70 -13.36
CA ILE A 134 -4.19 10.16 -13.40
C ILE A 134 -4.88 10.73 -14.65
N ASP A 135 -4.62 10.14 -15.81
CA ASP A 135 -5.17 10.59 -17.09
C ASP A 135 -6.71 10.46 -17.16
N ILE A 136 -7.28 9.51 -16.42
CA ILE A 136 -8.74 9.34 -16.28
C ILE A 136 -9.34 10.43 -15.38
N VAL A 137 -8.70 10.75 -14.26
CA VAL A 137 -9.23 11.71 -13.26
C VAL A 137 -9.06 13.14 -13.72
N GLN A 138 -7.96 13.48 -14.38
CA GLN A 138 -7.64 14.85 -14.80
C GLN A 138 -8.80 15.55 -15.55
N PRO A 139 -9.39 14.99 -16.62
CA PRO A 139 -10.52 15.61 -17.31
C PRO A 139 -11.78 15.68 -16.45
N GLN A 140 -12.00 14.73 -15.53
CA GLN A 140 -13.13 14.74 -14.61
C GLN A 140 -13.02 15.90 -13.61
N VAL A 141 -11.83 16.12 -13.06
CA VAL A 141 -11.56 17.27 -12.18
C VAL A 141 -11.84 18.58 -12.90
N SER A 142 -11.32 18.75 -14.12
CA SER A 142 -11.56 19.97 -14.91
C SER A 142 -13.05 20.20 -15.19
N ARG A 143 -13.82 19.13 -15.45
CA ARG A 143 -15.26 19.23 -15.66
C ARG A 143 -15.99 19.65 -14.38
N VAL A 144 -15.72 19.02 -13.25
CA VAL A 144 -16.35 19.37 -11.96
C VAL A 144 -15.96 20.80 -11.54
N GLN A 145 -14.71 21.21 -11.75
CA GLN A 145 -14.26 22.58 -11.52
C GLN A 145 -15.07 23.59 -12.35
N SER A 146 -15.36 23.29 -13.62
CA SER A 146 -16.11 24.21 -14.50
C SER A 146 -17.57 24.43 -14.10
N VAL A 147 -18.17 23.49 -13.37
CA VAL A 147 -19.57 23.57 -12.90
C VAL A 147 -19.68 23.96 -11.43
N THR A 148 -18.57 23.98 -10.69
CA THR A 148 -18.53 24.37 -9.27
C THR A 148 -18.52 25.90 -9.15
N THR A 149 -19.61 26.47 -8.63
CA THR A 149 -19.77 27.93 -8.50
C THR A 149 -19.32 28.48 -7.15
N GLY A 150 -19.33 27.66 -6.10
CA GLY A 150 -18.91 28.06 -4.75
C GLY A 150 -17.39 28.19 -4.64
N SER A 151 -16.89 29.38 -4.27
CA SER A 151 -15.44 29.62 -4.14
C SER A 151 -14.77 28.71 -3.10
N ALA A 152 -15.43 28.47 -1.97
CA ALA A 152 -14.95 27.56 -0.93
C ALA A 152 -14.93 26.10 -1.41
N GLN A 153 -15.96 25.66 -2.13
CA GLN A 153 -16.03 24.32 -2.72
C GLN A 153 -14.96 24.13 -3.79
N LEU A 154 -14.73 25.14 -4.65
CA LEU A 154 -13.68 25.11 -5.66
C LEU A 154 -12.28 25.04 -5.03
N ALA A 155 -12.03 25.80 -3.96
CA ALA A 155 -10.77 25.73 -3.22
C ALA A 155 -10.56 24.33 -2.59
N ALA A 156 -11.60 23.76 -1.98
CA ALA A 156 -11.56 22.41 -1.42
C ALA A 156 -11.36 21.33 -2.49
N LEU A 157 -11.99 21.47 -3.66
CA LEU A 157 -11.77 20.59 -4.82
C LEU A 157 -10.33 20.64 -5.33
N ASN A 158 -9.74 21.83 -5.44
CA ASN A 158 -8.33 21.99 -5.81
C ASN A 158 -7.40 21.32 -4.79
N ASP A 159 -7.70 21.47 -3.50
CA ASP A 159 -6.94 20.84 -2.43
C ASP A 159 -7.00 19.30 -2.48
N VAL A 160 -8.21 18.75 -2.72
CA VAL A 160 -8.42 17.31 -2.95
C VAL A 160 -7.59 16.83 -4.13
N HIS A 161 -7.62 17.54 -5.27
CA HIS A 161 -6.89 17.16 -6.46
C HIS A 161 -5.37 17.12 -6.23
N VAL A 162 -4.80 18.17 -5.61
CA VAL A 162 -3.38 18.23 -5.28
C VAL A 162 -2.97 17.07 -4.38
N LYS A 163 -3.74 16.80 -3.33
CA LYS A 163 -3.45 15.70 -2.40
C LYS A 163 -3.60 14.33 -3.04
N TRP A 164 -4.55 14.17 -3.95
CA TRP A 164 -4.71 12.93 -4.70
C TRP A 164 -3.54 12.68 -5.66
N LEU A 165 -3.09 13.70 -6.40
CA LEU A 165 -1.89 13.58 -7.24
C LEU A 165 -0.66 13.23 -6.40
N ALA A 166 -0.49 13.84 -5.23
CA ALA A 166 0.60 13.51 -4.33
C ALA A 166 0.52 12.04 -3.86
N TYR A 167 -0.67 11.57 -3.47
CA TYR A 167 -0.90 10.17 -3.13
C TYR A 167 -0.58 9.24 -4.30
N MET A 168 -1.11 9.48 -5.50
CA MET A 168 -0.86 8.66 -6.69
C MET A 168 0.63 8.61 -7.03
N ASN A 169 1.32 9.76 -7.02
CA ASN A 169 2.75 9.84 -7.32
C ASN A 169 3.63 9.17 -6.26
N SER A 170 3.11 8.93 -5.05
CA SER A 170 3.81 8.17 -4.01
C SER A 170 3.78 6.66 -4.25
N ILE A 171 2.89 6.15 -5.11
CA ILE A 171 2.77 4.73 -5.40
C ILE A 171 3.98 4.29 -6.25
N THR A 172 4.85 3.49 -5.63
CA THR A 172 6.04 2.93 -6.25
C THR A 172 6.24 1.47 -5.82
N LEU A 173 7.09 0.72 -6.53
CA LEU A 173 7.44 -0.64 -6.11
C LEU A 173 8.14 -0.71 -4.74
N LYS A 174 8.57 0.42 -4.16
CA LYS A 174 9.13 0.50 -2.81
C LYS A 174 8.04 0.63 -1.73
N GLY A 175 6.80 0.88 -2.13
CA GLY A 175 5.67 1.15 -1.27
C GLY A 175 4.97 2.44 -1.64
N THR A 176 3.95 2.75 -0.85
CA THR A 176 3.08 3.92 -0.95
C THR A 176 3.19 4.73 0.33
N ASP A 177 3.15 6.06 0.24
CA ASP A 177 3.15 6.91 1.43
C ASP A 177 1.74 6.97 2.04
N ALA A 178 1.55 6.25 3.15
CA ALA A 178 0.28 6.19 3.85
C ALA A 178 -0.18 7.56 4.39
N SER A 179 0.73 8.50 4.65
CA SER A 179 0.39 9.85 5.09
C SER A 179 -0.26 10.66 3.98
N LEU A 180 0.19 10.47 2.72
CA LEU A 180 -0.39 11.13 1.55
C LEU A 180 -1.77 10.54 1.19
N ALA A 181 -1.92 9.20 1.29
CA ALA A 181 -3.22 8.55 1.17
C ALA A 181 -4.23 9.07 2.20
N LYS A 182 -3.78 9.24 3.46
CA LYS A 182 -4.60 9.81 4.54
C LYS A 182 -4.92 11.28 4.30
N ALA A 183 -3.97 12.08 3.81
CA ALA A 183 -4.19 13.48 3.48
C ALA A 183 -5.27 13.64 2.40
N PHE A 184 -5.18 12.87 1.31
CA PHE A 184 -6.21 12.80 0.28
C PHE A 184 -7.58 12.44 0.87
N ASN A 185 -7.67 11.35 1.62
CA ASN A 185 -8.95 10.91 2.17
C ASN A 185 -9.56 11.93 3.14
N ASN A 186 -8.75 12.61 3.93
CA ASN A 186 -9.23 13.68 4.80
C ASN A 186 -9.77 14.87 4.01
N ALA A 187 -9.08 15.31 2.96
CA ALA A 187 -9.56 16.38 2.10
C ALA A 187 -10.85 15.99 1.37
N ALA A 188 -10.91 14.76 0.84
CA ALA A 188 -12.11 14.23 0.18
C ALA A 188 -13.31 14.18 1.13
N ASN A 189 -13.11 13.73 2.37
CA ASN A 189 -14.15 13.69 3.40
C ASN A 189 -14.60 15.08 3.86
N ASN A 190 -13.74 16.09 3.78
CA ASN A 190 -14.11 17.47 4.09
C ASN A 190 -14.94 18.06 2.96
N LEU A 191 -14.54 17.86 1.70
CA LEU A 191 -15.29 18.33 0.53
C LEU A 191 -16.68 17.70 0.44
N ASP A 192 -16.81 16.40 0.75
CA ASP A 192 -18.07 15.66 0.73
C ASP A 192 -19.11 16.18 1.76
N LYS A 193 -18.67 16.94 2.77
CA LYS A 193 -19.52 17.49 3.83
C LYS A 193 -19.94 18.95 3.59
N MET A 194 -19.47 19.57 2.51
CA MET A 194 -19.76 20.98 2.17
C MET A 194 -20.99 21.09 1.27
#